data_AF-A0A0A2T4G3-F1
#
_entry.id   AF-A0A0A2T4G3-F1
#
_cell.length_a   1.000
_cell.length_b   1.000
_cell.length_c   1.000
_cell.angle_alpha   90.00
_cell.angle_beta   90.00
_cell.angle_gamma   90.00
#
_symmetry.space_group_name_H-M   'P 1'
#
loop_
_entity.id
_entity.type
_entity.pdbx_description
1 polymer ?
#
loop_
_entity_poly.entity_id
_entity_poly.type
_entity_poly.pdbx_seq_one_letter_code
_entity_poly.pdbx_strand_id
1 'polypeptide(L)'
;MIVFNPLSLYTTYLGWQQYEVLFNALWQTGLLYLGFLAIGYRFLKNVLNPAGAFYAVEHALNNFLYELAVTFLICSLFVYPCVPLETKALQFKPLCGLKNPTTAVIGDSGTTYDEAFADLLTNQVKIPIGFAIIQNFMSSFTYSLMKVTGCTDSLQSIQGDLVSTYLPQNIRKQALDFHRQCFIEARTKFNSEKHEASELDPMLKRYGGEDDLNWMGSKILQKMYYSKLHARQPVPGFTFHQAPNRNLEKAANRGDIPPEQLPEDGYPSCQQWWHKIKADLVDVSNQASVFNKHLNYYAMLDR
;
A
#
# COMPACT_ATOMS: atom_id res chain seq x y z
N MET A 1 -19.37 -3.37 6.38
CA MET A 1 -18.31 -4.29 5.90
C MET A 1 -16.99 -3.95 6.57
N ILE A 2 -16.32 -4.93 7.17
CA ILE A 2 -15.06 -4.71 7.88
C ILE A 2 -13.89 -5.09 6.97
N VAL A 3 -12.83 -4.29 6.98
CA VAL A 3 -11.57 -4.60 6.32
C VAL A 3 -10.42 -4.62 7.34
N PHE A 4 -9.24 -5.12 6.96
CA PHE A 4 -8.16 -5.46 7.89
C PHE A 4 -6.91 -4.58 7.77
N ASN A 5 -6.87 -3.65 6.81
CA ASN A 5 -5.79 -2.68 6.65
C ASN A 5 -6.34 -1.39 6.01
N PRO A 6 -5.85 -0.19 6.36
CA PRO A 6 -6.21 1.06 5.66
C PRO A 6 -6.16 0.97 4.13
N LEU A 7 -5.14 0.34 3.53
CA LEU A 7 -5.04 0.19 2.06
C LEU A 7 -6.22 -0.62 1.47
N SER A 8 -6.71 -1.60 2.23
CA SER A 8 -7.84 -2.44 1.79
C SER A 8 -9.17 -1.68 1.73
N LEU A 9 -9.33 -0.56 2.45
CA LEU A 9 -10.50 0.32 2.31
C LEU A 9 -10.60 0.83 0.87
N TYR A 10 -9.48 1.40 0.40
CA TYR A 10 -9.37 2.03 -0.91
C TYR A 10 -9.42 1.03 -2.06
N THR A 11 -8.62 -0.03 -1.97
CA THR A 11 -8.52 -1.04 -3.05
C THR A 11 -9.79 -1.87 -3.21
N THR A 12 -10.51 -2.17 -2.11
CA THR A 12 -11.80 -2.88 -2.20
C THR A 12 -12.86 -2.01 -2.87
N TYR A 13 -12.93 -0.73 -2.52
CA TYR A 13 -13.87 0.20 -3.15
C TYR A 13 -13.58 0.38 -4.63
N LEU A 14 -12.30 0.59 -4.98
CA LEU A 14 -11.86 0.73 -6.36
C LEU A 14 -12.12 -0.55 -7.18
N GLY A 15 -11.95 -1.73 -6.59
CA GLY A 15 -12.29 -3.00 -7.23
C GLY A 15 -13.77 -3.08 -7.63
N TRP A 16 -14.67 -2.66 -6.73
CA TRP A 16 -16.10 -2.61 -7.03
C TRP A 16 -16.46 -1.52 -8.05
N GLN A 17 -15.78 -0.37 -8.00
CA GLN A 17 -15.93 0.68 -9.02
C GLN A 17 -15.58 0.15 -10.41
N GLN A 18 -14.45 -0.55 -10.54
CA GLN A 18 -14.04 -1.14 -11.81
C GLN A 18 -15.00 -2.24 -12.27
N TYR A 19 -15.54 -3.04 -11.34
CA TYR A 19 -16.56 -4.03 -11.63
C TYR A 19 -17.81 -3.40 -12.24
N GLU A 20 -18.35 -2.33 -11.66
CA GLU A 20 -19.53 -1.65 -12.19
C GLU A 20 -19.27 -1.06 -13.59
N VAL A 21 -18.09 -0.47 -13.82
CA VAL A 21 -17.69 0.03 -15.14
C VAL A 21 -17.67 -1.10 -16.17
N LEU A 22 -17.06 -2.24 -15.83
CA LEU A 22 -17.00 -3.41 -16.73
C LEU A 22 -18.40 -4.00 -16.96
N PHE A 23 -19.23 -4.10 -15.92
CA PHE A 23 -20.59 -4.58 -16.04
C PHE A 23 -21.40 -3.69 -17.00
N ASN A 24 -21.34 -2.37 -16.83
CA ASN A 24 -22.04 -1.42 -17.69
C ASN A 24 -21.60 -1.53 -19.16
N ALA A 25 -20.30 -1.69 -19.41
CA ALA A 25 -19.78 -1.91 -20.75
C ALA A 25 -20.28 -3.22 -21.37
N LEU A 26 -20.27 -4.32 -20.61
CA LEU A 26 -20.77 -5.63 -21.08
C LEU A 26 -22.29 -5.63 -21.27
N TRP A 27 -23.03 -4.87 -20.47
CA TRP A 27 -24.47 -4.70 -20.60
C TRP A 27 -24.83 -3.93 -21.87
N GLN A 28 -24.17 -2.78 -22.10
CA GLN A 28 -24.42 -1.94 -23.28
C GLN A 28 -24.04 -2.63 -24.60
N THR A 29 -22.96 -3.40 -24.59
CA THR A 29 -22.53 -4.19 -25.77
C THR A 29 -23.35 -5.46 -25.98
N GLY A 30 -24.19 -5.84 -25.00
CA GLY A 30 -24.99 -7.05 -25.05
C GLY A 30 -24.20 -8.35 -24.84
N LEU A 31 -22.89 -8.28 -24.53
CA LEU A 31 -22.05 -9.45 -24.27
C LEU A 31 -22.57 -10.29 -23.10
N LEU A 32 -23.22 -9.67 -22.11
CA LEU A 32 -23.84 -10.40 -20.99
C LEU A 32 -24.94 -11.37 -21.45
N TYR A 33 -25.59 -11.11 -22.59
CA TYR A 33 -26.68 -11.95 -23.07
C TYR A 33 -26.21 -13.24 -23.77
N LEU A 34 -24.91 -13.39 -24.05
CA LEU A 34 -24.36 -14.58 -24.70
C LEU A 34 -24.65 -15.86 -23.90
N GLY A 35 -24.64 -15.79 -22.57
CA GLY A 35 -25.00 -16.92 -21.72
C GLY A 35 -26.46 -17.34 -21.90
N PHE A 36 -27.37 -16.39 -21.99
CA PHE A 36 -28.79 -16.65 -22.23
C PHE A 36 -29.03 -17.21 -23.64
N LEU A 37 -28.30 -16.72 -24.64
CA LEU A 37 -28.33 -17.29 -25.99
C LEU A 37 -27.84 -18.74 -26.01
N ALA A 38 -26.82 -19.09 -25.22
CA ALA A 38 -26.34 -20.47 -25.11
C ALA A 38 -27.40 -21.41 -24.51
N ILE A 39 -28.17 -20.95 -23.51
CA ILE A 39 -29.29 -21.70 -22.94
C ILE A 39 -30.39 -21.91 -24.00
N GLY A 40 -30.76 -20.85 -24.72
CA GLY A 40 -31.73 -20.94 -25.82
C GLY A 40 -31.29 -21.89 -26.93
N TYR A 41 -29.99 -21.88 -27.29
CA TYR A 41 -29.41 -22.80 -28.25
C TYR A 41 -29.49 -24.26 -27.78
N ARG A 42 -29.19 -24.54 -26.50
CA ARG A 42 -29.31 -25.91 -25.93
C ARG A 42 -30.75 -26.40 -25.95
N PHE A 43 -31.70 -25.53 -25.59
CA PHE A 43 -33.12 -25.84 -25.71
C PHE A 43 -33.50 -26.19 -27.15
N LEU A 44 -33.12 -25.35 -28.12
CA LEU A 44 -33.42 -25.60 -29.54
C LEU A 44 -32.79 -26.92 -30.03
N LYS A 45 -31.54 -27.20 -29.65
CA LYS A 45 -30.85 -28.45 -29.98
C LYS A 45 -31.60 -29.68 -29.44
N ASN A 46 -32.03 -29.63 -28.18
CA ASN A 46 -32.72 -30.73 -27.52
C ASN A 46 -34.13 -30.97 -28.08
N VAL A 47 -34.79 -29.91 -28.59
CA VAL A 47 -36.10 -30.01 -29.22
C VAL A 47 -36.01 -30.50 -30.67
N LEU A 48 -35.06 -29.99 -31.47
CA LEU A 48 -34.93 -30.33 -32.89
C LEU A 48 -34.31 -31.72 -33.14
N ASN A 49 -33.47 -32.21 -32.23
CA ASN A 49 -32.87 -33.54 -32.33
C ASN A 49 -33.02 -34.30 -31.00
N PRO A 50 -34.25 -34.75 -30.67
CA PRO A 50 -34.53 -35.44 -29.42
C PRO A 50 -33.85 -36.83 -29.40
N ALA A 51 -33.26 -37.21 -28.27
CA ALA A 51 -32.52 -38.47 -28.10
C ALA A 51 -33.40 -39.75 -28.06
N GLY A 52 -34.55 -39.77 -28.76
CA GLY A 52 -35.40 -40.96 -28.92
C GLY A 52 -36.29 -41.31 -27.72
N ALA A 53 -36.41 -40.45 -26.70
CA ALA A 53 -37.25 -40.71 -25.53
C ALA A 53 -38.73 -40.31 -25.74
N PHE A 54 -39.66 -41.15 -25.27
CA PHE A 54 -41.05 -40.73 -25.06
C PHE A 54 -41.06 -39.55 -24.06
N TYR A 55 -41.80 -38.47 -24.36
CA TYR A 55 -41.83 -37.19 -23.62
C TYR A 55 -40.60 -36.26 -23.75
N ALA A 56 -39.80 -36.41 -24.82
CA ALA A 56 -38.62 -35.55 -25.05
C ALA A 56 -38.90 -34.03 -25.01
N VAL A 57 -40.08 -33.59 -25.47
CA VAL A 57 -40.45 -32.16 -25.47
C VAL A 57 -40.71 -31.64 -24.05
N GLU A 58 -41.44 -32.41 -23.23
CA GLU A 58 -41.74 -32.02 -21.84
C GLU A 58 -40.46 -32.00 -20.99
N HIS A 59 -39.58 -32.97 -21.19
CA HIS A 59 -38.29 -33.01 -20.52
C HIS A 59 -37.39 -31.83 -20.94
N ALA A 60 -37.32 -31.51 -22.24
CA ALA A 60 -36.55 -30.38 -22.74
C ALA A 60 -37.06 -29.03 -22.21
N LEU A 61 -38.38 -28.87 -22.11
CA LEU A 61 -39.00 -27.67 -21.54
C LEU A 61 -38.68 -27.52 -20.05
N ASN A 62 -38.87 -28.58 -19.26
CA ASN A 62 -38.59 -28.54 -17.83
C ASN A 62 -37.11 -28.27 -17.54
N ASN A 63 -36.20 -28.87 -18.31
CA ASN A 63 -34.76 -28.61 -18.17
C ASN A 63 -34.41 -27.17 -18.56
N PHE A 64 -35.00 -26.65 -19.64
CA PHE A 64 -34.80 -25.24 -20.03
C PHE A 64 -35.30 -24.27 -18.98
N LEU A 65 -36.50 -24.50 -18.43
CA LEU A 65 -37.08 -23.67 -17.37
C LEU A 65 -36.19 -23.68 -16.11
N TYR A 66 -35.66 -24.85 -15.75
CA TYR A 66 -34.73 -24.99 -14.63
C TYR A 66 -33.42 -24.22 -14.88
N GLU A 67 -32.77 -24.43 -16.03
CA GLU A 67 -31.53 -23.73 -16.39
C GLU A 67 -31.73 -22.21 -16.44
N LEU A 68 -32.86 -21.75 -17.01
CA LEU A 68 -33.20 -20.33 -17.09
C LEU A 68 -33.43 -19.74 -15.70
N ALA A 69 -34.21 -20.41 -14.84
CA ALA A 69 -34.51 -19.95 -13.48
C ALA A 69 -33.25 -19.86 -12.62
N VAL A 70 -32.39 -20.89 -12.67
CA VAL A 70 -31.12 -20.91 -11.93
C VAL A 70 -30.18 -19.82 -12.45
N THR A 71 -30.05 -19.67 -13.77
CA THR A 71 -29.20 -18.63 -14.37
C THR A 71 -29.70 -17.24 -13.99
N PHE A 72 -31.00 -16.99 -14.09
CA PHE A 72 -31.61 -15.73 -13.68
C PHE A 72 -31.33 -15.41 -12.21
N LEU A 73 -31.50 -16.40 -11.32
CA LEU A 73 -31.23 -16.24 -9.89
C LEU A 73 -29.75 -15.90 -9.64
N ILE A 74 -28.82 -16.63 -10.26
CA ILE A 74 -27.38 -16.37 -10.12
C ILE A 74 -27.03 -14.98 -10.65
N CYS A 75 -27.50 -14.62 -11.84
CA CYS A 75 -27.24 -13.31 -12.42
C CYS A 75 -27.84 -12.18 -11.57
N SER A 76 -29.05 -12.35 -11.07
CA SER A 76 -29.70 -11.35 -10.20
C SER A 76 -28.96 -11.16 -8.88
N LEU A 77 -28.40 -12.22 -8.30
CA LEU A 77 -27.69 -12.13 -7.01
C LEU A 77 -26.24 -11.68 -7.16
N PHE A 78 -25.50 -12.24 -8.12
CA PHE A 78 -24.04 -12.12 -8.19
C PHE A 78 -23.52 -11.31 -9.36
N VAL A 79 -24.36 -10.98 -10.36
CA VAL A 79 -23.90 -10.27 -11.57
C VAL A 79 -24.47 -8.86 -11.65
N TYR A 80 -25.74 -8.66 -11.30
CA TYR A 80 -26.38 -7.35 -11.40
C TYR A 80 -26.02 -6.44 -10.22
N PRO A 81 -25.32 -5.29 -10.44
CA PRO A 81 -24.96 -4.37 -9.37
C PRO A 81 -26.14 -3.46 -9.02
N CYS A 82 -26.77 -3.71 -7.87
CA CYS A 82 -27.97 -2.99 -7.45
C CYS A 82 -27.88 -2.33 -6.07
N VAL A 83 -26.94 -2.77 -5.22
CA VAL A 83 -26.78 -2.23 -3.87
C VAL A 83 -25.75 -1.10 -3.90
N PRO A 84 -26.09 0.13 -3.48
CA PRO A 84 -25.12 1.21 -3.39
C PRO A 84 -24.10 0.90 -2.29
N LEU A 85 -22.82 1.08 -2.60
CA LEU A 85 -21.71 0.98 -1.65
C LEU A 85 -21.28 2.39 -1.24
N GLU A 86 -21.73 2.80 -0.06
CA GLU A 86 -21.29 4.07 0.53
C GLU A 86 -19.86 3.97 1.05
N THR A 87 -19.09 5.05 0.94
CA THR A 87 -17.72 5.15 1.46
C THR A 87 -17.62 4.88 2.96
N LYS A 88 -18.69 5.17 3.72
CA LYS A 88 -18.81 4.92 5.17
C LYS A 88 -19.21 3.49 5.53
N ALA A 89 -19.66 2.69 4.56
CA ALA A 89 -20.05 1.30 4.79
C ALA A 89 -18.82 0.37 4.92
N LEU A 90 -17.68 0.79 4.39
CA LEU A 90 -16.37 0.17 4.55
C LEU A 90 -15.65 0.77 5.75
N GLN A 91 -15.32 -0.10 6.71
CA GLN A 91 -14.74 0.33 7.98
C GLN A 91 -13.52 -0.52 8.33
N PHE A 92 -12.44 0.14 8.70
CA PHE A 92 -11.29 -0.49 9.33
C PHE A 92 -11.32 -0.16 10.82
N LYS A 93 -11.29 -1.20 11.66
CA LYS A 93 -11.20 -1.06 13.11
C LYS A 93 -9.95 -1.79 13.57
N PRO A 94 -8.94 -1.09 14.11
CA PRO A 94 -7.75 -1.73 14.62
C PRO A 94 -8.14 -2.62 15.81
N LEU A 95 -7.76 -3.89 15.74
CA LEU A 95 -8.05 -4.89 16.78
C LEU A 95 -7.08 -4.82 17.96
N CYS A 96 -5.91 -4.20 17.75
CA CYS A 96 -4.76 -4.25 18.64
C CYS A 96 -4.23 -2.83 18.92
N GLY A 97 -3.74 -2.56 20.13
CA GLY A 97 -2.98 -1.36 20.46
C GLY A 97 -3.75 -0.13 20.96
N LEU A 98 -5.08 -0.07 20.80
CA LEU A 98 -5.89 1.08 21.23
C LEU A 98 -6.84 0.74 22.39
N LYS A 99 -6.74 1.46 23.51
CA LYS A 99 -7.77 1.42 24.58
C LYS A 99 -9.14 1.87 24.06
N ASN A 100 -9.17 2.79 23.08
CA ASN A 100 -10.36 3.27 22.39
C ASN A 100 -10.10 3.33 20.87
N PRO A 101 -10.34 2.24 20.11
CA PRO A 101 -10.09 2.22 18.68
C PRO A 101 -11.09 3.14 17.94
N THR A 102 -10.55 4.09 17.19
CA THR A 102 -11.30 4.90 16.21
C THR A 102 -11.49 4.10 14.93
N THR A 103 -12.61 4.33 14.25
CA THR A 103 -12.95 3.63 13.01
C THR A 103 -12.46 4.45 11.83
N ALA A 104 -11.56 3.89 11.03
CA ALA A 104 -11.13 4.49 9.78
C ALA A 104 -12.12 4.16 8.66
N VAL A 105 -12.41 5.17 7.85
CA VAL A 105 -13.28 5.08 6.66
C VAL A 105 -12.57 5.75 5.48
N ILE A 106 -13.08 5.55 4.27
CA ILE A 106 -12.55 6.23 3.08
C ILE A 106 -12.68 7.75 3.27
N GLY A 107 -11.59 8.48 3.06
CA GLY A 107 -11.47 9.93 3.27
C GLY A 107 -11.16 10.36 4.70
N ASP A 108 -11.18 9.44 5.67
CA ASP A 108 -10.74 9.66 7.06
C ASP A 108 -10.05 8.39 7.55
N SER A 109 -8.94 8.01 6.89
CA SER A 109 -8.08 6.91 7.35
C SER A 109 -6.82 7.41 8.06
N GLY A 110 -6.50 8.71 7.93
CA GLY A 110 -5.30 9.35 8.46
C GLY A 110 -4.01 8.90 7.79
N THR A 111 -4.12 8.22 6.64
CA THR A 111 -2.98 7.71 5.86
C THR A 111 -2.82 8.53 4.59
N THR A 112 -1.68 8.40 3.92
CA THR A 112 -1.45 9.05 2.61
C THR A 112 -2.42 8.58 1.51
N TYR A 113 -3.13 7.48 1.73
CA TYR A 113 -4.16 6.98 0.82
C TYR A 113 -5.37 7.93 0.72
N ASP A 114 -5.65 8.71 1.76
CA ASP A 114 -6.74 9.69 1.76
C ASP A 114 -6.56 10.70 0.61
N GLU A 115 -5.32 11.16 0.39
CA GLU A 115 -4.97 12.08 -0.69
C GLU A 115 -4.77 11.34 -2.03
N ALA A 116 -4.05 10.22 -2.01
CA ALA A 116 -3.67 9.52 -3.25
C ALA A 116 -4.86 8.95 -4.04
N PHE A 117 -5.96 8.61 -3.35
CA PHE A 117 -7.16 8.07 -3.97
C PHE A 117 -8.30 9.10 -4.07
N ALA A 118 -8.15 10.32 -3.56
CA ALA A 118 -9.20 11.33 -3.53
C ALA A 118 -9.80 11.60 -4.92
N ASP A 119 -8.95 11.70 -5.95
CA ASP A 119 -9.37 11.99 -7.32
C ASP A 119 -9.83 10.76 -8.11
N LEU A 120 -9.55 9.55 -7.59
CA LEU A 120 -9.83 8.28 -8.29
C LEU A 120 -11.17 7.67 -7.90
N LEU A 121 -11.63 7.93 -6.68
CA LEU A 121 -12.85 7.34 -6.15
C LEU A 121 -14.08 8.18 -6.49
N THR A 122 -15.10 7.52 -7.00
CA THR A 122 -16.41 8.14 -7.27
C THR A 122 -17.39 7.81 -6.15
N ASN A 123 -18.37 8.67 -5.89
CA ASN A 123 -19.34 8.46 -4.81
C ASN A 123 -20.53 7.56 -5.21
N GLN A 124 -20.48 6.92 -6.38
CA GLN A 124 -21.61 6.20 -6.97
C GLN A 124 -21.17 4.81 -7.44
N VAL A 125 -20.76 3.98 -6.48
CA VAL A 125 -20.39 2.58 -6.74
C VAL A 125 -21.49 1.64 -6.29
N LYS A 126 -21.84 0.66 -7.12
CA LYS A 126 -22.83 -0.38 -6.84
C LYS A 126 -22.23 -1.76 -6.87
N ILE A 127 -22.73 -2.64 -6.00
CA ILE A 127 -22.30 -4.03 -5.89
C ILE A 127 -23.48 -5.00 -6.03
N PRO A 128 -23.24 -6.23 -6.51
CA PRO A 128 -24.27 -7.27 -6.49
C PRO A 128 -24.64 -7.68 -5.07
N ILE A 129 -25.93 -7.91 -4.83
CA ILE A 129 -26.46 -8.19 -3.50
C ILE A 129 -25.85 -9.45 -2.86
N GLY A 130 -25.59 -10.49 -3.65
CA GLY A 130 -24.98 -11.73 -3.20
C GLY A 130 -23.58 -11.50 -2.64
N PHE A 131 -22.77 -10.69 -3.33
CA PHE A 131 -21.44 -10.31 -2.84
C PHE A 131 -21.51 -9.39 -1.62
N ALA A 132 -22.48 -8.46 -1.57
CA ALA A 132 -22.70 -7.63 -0.40
C ALA A 132 -22.95 -8.49 0.86
N ILE A 133 -23.81 -9.51 0.75
CA ILE A 133 -24.13 -10.41 1.85
C ILE A 133 -22.91 -11.23 2.26
N ILE A 134 -22.27 -11.90 1.30
CA ILE A 134 -21.11 -12.78 1.57
C ILE A 134 -19.97 -11.97 2.19
N GLN A 135 -19.65 -10.80 1.65
CA GLN A 135 -18.52 -10.01 2.13
C GLN A 135 -18.79 -9.45 3.53
N ASN A 136 -20.02 -9.02 3.84
CA ASN A 136 -20.38 -8.64 5.22
C ASN A 136 -20.31 -9.81 6.20
N PHE A 137 -20.80 -10.99 5.81
CA PHE A 137 -20.75 -12.19 6.66
C PHE A 137 -19.30 -12.63 6.91
N MET A 138 -18.52 -12.83 5.85
CA MET A 138 -17.14 -13.31 5.95
C MET A 138 -16.25 -12.32 6.69
N SER A 139 -16.37 -11.01 6.41
CA SER A 139 -15.58 -10.00 7.13
C SER A 139 -15.90 -9.97 8.62
N SER A 140 -17.19 -10.07 8.99
CA SER A 140 -17.61 -10.10 10.40
C SER A 140 -17.15 -11.37 11.11
N PHE A 141 -17.25 -12.51 10.43
CA PHE A 141 -16.79 -13.80 10.95
C PHE A 141 -15.28 -13.78 11.21
N THR A 142 -14.48 -13.38 10.21
CA THR A 142 -13.02 -13.24 10.36
C THR A 142 -12.66 -12.25 11.46
N TYR A 143 -13.33 -11.09 11.53
CA TYR A 143 -13.11 -10.11 12.58
C TYR A 143 -13.38 -10.69 13.98
N SER A 144 -14.46 -11.47 14.14
CA SER A 144 -14.77 -12.14 15.40
C SER A 144 -13.71 -13.18 15.78
N LEU A 145 -13.22 -13.96 14.81
CA LEU A 145 -12.14 -14.93 15.06
C LEU A 145 -10.87 -14.23 15.53
N MET A 146 -10.44 -13.17 14.82
CA MET A 146 -9.24 -12.41 15.19
C MET A 146 -9.36 -11.80 16.59
N LYS A 147 -10.55 -11.35 17.00
CA LYS A 147 -10.79 -10.83 18.35
C LYS A 147 -10.62 -11.91 19.43
N VAL A 148 -10.98 -13.16 19.14
CA VAL A 148 -10.92 -14.28 20.10
C VAL A 148 -9.52 -14.91 20.15
N THR A 149 -8.83 -15.03 19.01
CA THR A 149 -7.47 -15.59 18.96
C THR A 149 -6.41 -14.71 19.62
N GLY A 150 -6.77 -13.47 19.95
CA GLY A 150 -5.85 -12.48 20.49
C GLY A 150 -4.95 -11.87 19.42
N CYS A 151 -4.34 -10.74 19.78
CA CYS A 151 -3.39 -10.04 18.94
C CYS A 151 -2.04 -10.76 19.00
N THR A 152 -1.67 -11.45 17.93
CA THR A 152 -0.27 -11.78 17.67
C THR A 152 0.28 -10.68 16.79
N ASP A 153 1.33 -9.99 17.23
CA ASP A 153 2.01 -8.99 16.42
C ASP A 153 2.78 -9.69 15.30
N SER A 154 2.06 -10.01 14.23
CA SER A 154 2.70 -10.48 13.01
C SER A 154 3.59 -9.34 12.47
N LEU A 155 4.81 -9.67 12.06
CA LEU A 155 5.70 -8.72 11.38
C LEU A 155 5.01 -8.06 10.19
N GLN A 156 4.08 -8.76 9.55
CA GLN A 156 3.25 -8.28 8.45
C GLN A 156 2.29 -7.17 8.88
N SER A 157 1.71 -7.25 10.08
CA SER A 157 0.87 -6.17 10.63
C SER A 157 1.72 -4.93 10.88
N ILE A 158 2.88 -5.11 11.52
CA ILE A 158 3.82 -4.02 11.78
C ILE A 158 4.29 -3.37 10.48
N GLN A 159 4.64 -4.17 9.48
CA GLN A 159 5.04 -3.68 8.17
C GLN A 159 3.90 -2.93 7.48
N GLY A 160 2.67 -3.44 7.56
CA GLY A 160 1.49 -2.78 7.01
C GLY A 160 1.25 -1.41 7.64
N ASP A 161 1.33 -1.33 8.97
CA ASP A 161 1.16 -0.08 9.71
C ASP A 161 2.28 0.92 9.37
N LEU A 162 3.54 0.47 9.33
CA LEU A 162 4.68 1.29 8.97
C LEU A 162 4.58 1.85 7.54
N VAL A 163 4.16 1.04 6.57
CA VAL A 163 3.98 1.48 5.17
C VAL A 163 2.80 2.45 5.05
N SER A 164 1.78 2.31 5.90
CA SER A 164 0.63 3.23 5.92
C SER A 164 0.87 4.52 6.71
N THR A 165 2.01 4.63 7.41
CA THR A 165 2.32 5.77 8.26
C THR A 165 2.47 7.05 7.43
N TYR A 166 1.76 8.10 7.84
CA TYR A 166 1.91 9.41 7.23
C TYR A 166 3.30 9.98 7.52
N LEU A 167 4.05 10.27 6.45
CA LEU A 167 5.33 10.94 6.54
C LEU A 167 5.17 12.43 6.17
N PRO A 168 5.50 13.38 7.08
CA PRO A 168 5.51 14.80 6.80
C PRO A 168 6.34 15.15 5.55
N GLN A 169 5.89 16.15 4.79
CA GLN A 169 6.49 16.51 3.49
C GLN A 169 8.00 16.83 3.59
N ASN A 170 8.42 17.53 4.65
CA ASN A 170 9.82 17.85 4.89
C ASN A 170 10.68 16.59 5.09
N ILE A 171 10.22 15.63 5.91
CA ILE A 171 10.96 14.38 6.19
C ILE A 171 10.97 13.48 4.96
N ARG A 172 9.83 13.39 4.24
CA ARG A 172 9.73 12.66 2.97
C ARG A 172 10.73 13.19 1.95
N LYS A 173 10.81 14.51 1.78
CA LYS A 173 11.78 15.15 0.88
C LYS A 173 13.21 14.85 1.29
N GLN A 174 13.56 15.01 2.58
CA GLN A 174 14.90 14.70 3.07
C GLN A 174 15.29 13.23 2.85
N ALA A 175 14.38 12.29 3.10
CA ALA A 175 14.64 10.86 2.87
C ALA A 175 14.88 10.55 1.38
N LEU A 176 14.10 11.16 0.48
CA LEU A 176 14.28 11.03 -0.98
C LEU A 176 15.61 11.63 -1.44
N ASP A 177 15.97 12.80 -0.94
CA ASP A 177 17.22 13.47 -1.29
C ASP A 177 18.44 12.68 -0.76
N PHE A 178 18.34 12.13 0.45
CA PHE A 178 19.35 11.23 1.00
C PHE A 178 19.49 9.95 0.18
N HIS A 179 18.37 9.34 -0.21
CA HIS A 179 18.38 8.15 -1.07
C HIS A 179 19.14 8.42 -2.37
N ARG A 180 18.84 9.55 -3.02
CA ARG A 180 19.46 9.95 -4.29
C ARG A 180 20.94 10.28 -4.17
N GLN A 181 21.33 11.06 -3.15
CA GLN A 181 22.68 11.60 -3.03
C GLN A 181 23.66 10.66 -2.31
N CYS A 182 23.19 9.94 -1.30
CA CYS A 182 24.04 9.12 -0.44
C CYS A 182 23.90 7.63 -0.72
N PHE A 183 22.68 7.09 -0.66
CA PHE A 183 22.47 5.65 -0.78
C PHE A 183 22.82 5.11 -2.17
N ILE A 184 22.29 5.74 -3.25
CA ILE A 184 22.60 5.32 -4.62
C ILE A 184 24.10 5.42 -4.90
N GLU A 185 24.76 6.50 -4.46
CA GLU A 185 26.21 6.67 -4.64
C GLU A 185 27.00 5.61 -3.88
N ALA A 186 26.69 5.38 -2.61
CA ALA A 186 27.37 4.38 -1.79
C ALA A 186 27.20 2.97 -2.37
N ARG A 187 25.98 2.61 -2.79
CA ARG A 187 25.69 1.32 -3.41
C ARG A 187 26.42 1.15 -4.74
N THR A 188 26.50 2.22 -5.53
CA THR A 188 27.26 2.21 -6.79
C THR A 188 28.75 1.99 -6.53
N LYS A 189 29.33 2.69 -5.54
CA LYS A 189 30.73 2.52 -5.16
C LYS A 189 31.01 1.12 -4.63
N PHE A 190 30.15 0.61 -3.73
CA PHE A 190 30.21 -0.76 -3.24
C PHE A 190 30.22 -1.77 -4.39
N ASN A 191 29.35 -1.62 -5.39
CA ASN A 191 29.32 -2.55 -6.52
C ASN A 191 30.52 -2.42 -7.48
N SER A 192 31.16 -1.24 -7.53
CA SER A 192 32.30 -0.98 -8.42
C SER A 192 33.66 -1.37 -7.84
N GLU A 193 33.77 -1.36 -6.51
CA GLU A 193 35.01 -1.64 -5.79
C GLU A 193 35.13 -3.14 -5.50
N LYS A 194 36.35 -3.67 -5.52
CA LYS A 194 36.62 -5.03 -5.04
C LYS A 194 36.72 -4.99 -3.51
N HIS A 195 36.00 -5.89 -2.86
CA HIS A 195 36.04 -6.05 -1.40
C HIS A 195 36.83 -7.28 -1.02
N GLU A 196 37.73 -7.12 -0.05
CA GLU A 196 38.40 -8.24 0.58
C GLU A 196 37.39 -9.07 1.37
N ALA A 197 37.31 -10.37 1.09
CA ALA A 197 36.38 -11.29 1.76
C ALA A 197 36.56 -11.28 3.29
N SER A 198 37.79 -11.05 3.75
CA SER A 198 38.13 -10.94 5.18
C SER A 198 37.44 -9.78 5.90
N GLU A 199 37.11 -8.68 5.19
CA GLU A 199 36.41 -7.53 5.75
C GLU A 199 34.89 -7.64 5.54
N LEU A 200 34.45 -8.14 4.38
CA LEU A 200 33.04 -8.16 3.99
C LEU A 200 32.26 -9.32 4.60
N ASP A 201 32.79 -10.55 4.59
CA ASP A 201 32.08 -11.75 5.06
C ASP A 201 31.62 -11.64 6.52
N PRO A 202 32.44 -11.12 7.46
CA PRO A 202 32.00 -10.92 8.84
C PRO A 202 30.84 -9.92 8.95
N MET A 203 30.81 -8.89 8.09
CA MET A 203 29.77 -7.86 8.09
C MET A 203 28.47 -8.40 7.51
N LEU A 204 28.53 -9.13 6.40
CA LEU A 204 27.37 -9.81 5.82
C LEU A 204 26.74 -10.78 6.84
N LYS A 205 27.55 -11.60 7.49
CA LYS A 205 27.04 -12.54 8.52
C LYS A 205 26.40 -11.82 9.71
N ARG A 206 26.91 -10.64 10.08
CA ARG A 206 26.42 -9.88 11.24
C ARG A 206 25.13 -9.09 10.96
N TYR A 207 24.97 -8.57 9.75
CA TYR A 207 23.92 -7.58 9.45
C TYR A 207 22.75 -8.11 8.62
N GLY A 208 22.70 -9.41 8.33
CA GLY A 208 21.57 -10.03 7.61
C GLY A 208 21.85 -10.33 6.14
N GLY A 209 23.12 -10.48 5.77
CA GLY A 209 23.55 -10.84 4.43
C GLY A 209 23.43 -9.68 3.44
N GLU A 210 23.21 -10.03 2.17
CA GLU A 210 23.09 -9.06 1.08
C GLU A 210 21.85 -8.17 1.21
N ASP A 211 20.84 -8.59 1.98
CA ASP A 211 19.63 -7.80 2.21
C ASP A 211 19.91 -6.47 2.92
N ASP A 212 20.97 -6.40 3.74
CA ASP A 212 21.38 -5.13 4.36
C ASP A 212 21.77 -4.08 3.31
N LEU A 213 22.22 -4.48 2.11
CA LEU A 213 22.62 -3.56 1.04
C LEU A 213 21.42 -2.98 0.27
N ASN A 214 20.22 -3.52 0.46
CA ASN A 214 19.04 -3.16 -0.32
C ASN A 214 18.28 -1.95 0.21
N TRP A 215 18.74 -1.31 1.29
CA TRP A 215 18.05 -0.17 1.90
C TRP A 215 19.00 0.94 2.37
N MET A 216 18.47 2.17 2.43
CA MET A 216 19.24 3.37 2.77
C MET A 216 19.87 3.35 4.17
N GLY A 217 19.36 2.50 5.07
CA GLY A 217 19.90 2.31 6.41
C GLY A 217 20.89 1.17 6.56
N SER A 218 21.44 0.66 5.46
CA SER A 218 22.47 -0.38 5.44
C SER A 218 23.58 -0.11 6.44
N LYS A 219 23.84 -1.06 7.34
CA LYS A 219 24.96 -1.00 8.28
C LYS A 219 26.29 -1.15 7.56
N ILE A 220 26.33 -1.94 6.49
CA ILE A 220 27.51 -2.13 5.65
C ILE A 220 27.89 -0.81 4.95
N LEU A 221 26.94 -0.17 4.26
CA LEU A 221 27.19 1.11 3.57
C LEU A 221 27.53 2.24 4.54
N GLN A 222 26.89 2.27 5.72
CA GLN A 222 27.24 3.22 6.79
C GLN A 222 28.72 3.12 7.19
N LYS A 223 29.19 1.88 7.43
CA LYS A 223 30.56 1.66 7.91
C LYS A 223 31.61 1.92 6.85
N MET A 224 31.35 1.56 5.59
CA MET A 224 32.36 1.61 4.52
C MET A 224 32.38 2.94 3.75
N TYR A 225 31.21 3.57 3.56
CA TYR A 225 31.05 4.69 2.61
C TYR A 225 30.49 5.97 3.23
N TYR A 226 29.50 5.91 4.11
CA TYR A 226 28.75 7.11 4.50
C TYR A 226 29.59 8.17 5.22
N SER A 227 30.68 7.78 5.89
CA SER A 227 31.63 8.71 6.50
C SER A 227 32.49 9.47 5.47
N LYS A 228 32.69 8.90 4.28
CA LYS A 228 33.52 9.47 3.20
C LYS A 228 32.70 10.30 2.21
N LEU A 229 31.42 9.93 2.04
CA LEU A 229 30.49 10.62 1.16
C LEU A 229 29.86 11.83 1.83
N HIS A 230 29.58 12.87 1.04
CA HIS A 230 28.96 14.11 1.50
C HIS A 230 27.77 14.45 0.60
N ALA A 231 26.80 15.19 1.15
CA ALA A 231 25.72 15.74 0.36
C ALA A 231 26.29 16.61 -0.78
N ARG A 232 25.68 16.53 -1.97
CA ARG A 232 26.07 17.31 -3.15
C ARG A 232 25.33 18.64 -3.23
N GLN A 233 24.20 18.74 -2.54
CA GLN A 233 23.38 19.94 -2.42
C GLN A 233 23.26 20.34 -0.94
N PRO A 234 23.03 21.63 -0.65
CA PRO A 234 22.75 22.09 0.70
C PRO A 234 21.57 21.33 1.32
N VAL A 235 21.72 20.89 2.57
CA VAL A 235 20.72 20.08 3.28
C VAL A 235 20.11 20.89 4.42
N PRO A 236 18.79 21.14 4.40
CA PRO A 236 18.10 21.85 5.47
C PRO A 236 18.30 21.21 6.84
N GLY A 237 18.59 22.05 7.84
CA GLY A 237 18.79 21.61 9.22
C GLY A 237 20.22 21.18 9.54
N PHE A 238 21.15 21.44 8.64
CA PHE A 238 22.60 21.52 8.89
C PHE A 238 23.03 22.92 8.46
N THR A 239 23.68 23.69 9.32
CA THR A 239 24.19 25.00 8.89
C THR A 239 25.51 24.84 8.14
N PHE A 240 25.83 25.77 7.25
CA PHE A 240 27.11 25.75 6.53
C PHE A 240 28.31 25.75 7.48
N HIS A 241 28.21 26.43 8.63
CA HIS A 241 29.26 26.39 9.66
C HIS A 241 29.44 25.00 10.30
N GLN A 242 28.36 24.23 10.46
CA GLN A 242 28.41 22.88 11.04
C GLN A 242 28.92 21.84 10.03
N ALA A 243 28.59 22.02 8.76
CA ALA A 243 28.95 21.11 7.68
C ALA A 243 29.38 21.88 6.43
N PRO A 244 30.55 22.51 6.42
CA PRO A 244 30.98 23.31 5.28
C PRO A 244 31.37 22.42 4.10
N ASN A 245 31.05 22.87 2.89
CA ASN A 245 31.69 22.29 1.71
C ASN A 245 33.15 22.78 1.67
N ARG A 246 34.11 21.86 1.83
CA ARG A 246 35.55 22.18 1.85
C ARG A 246 36.03 23.00 0.64
N ASN A 247 35.43 22.82 -0.53
CA ASN A 247 35.82 23.58 -1.72
C ASN A 247 35.29 25.01 -1.66
N LEU A 248 34.04 25.20 -1.20
CA LEU A 248 33.45 26.53 -1.02
C LEU A 248 34.13 27.29 0.13
N GLU A 249 34.43 26.61 1.24
CA GLU A 249 35.16 27.18 2.36
C GLU A 249 36.57 27.65 1.92
N LYS A 250 37.30 26.82 1.16
CA LYS A 250 38.59 27.22 0.60
C LYS A 250 38.47 28.39 -0.37
N ALA A 251 37.45 28.40 -1.23
CA ALA A 251 37.23 29.49 -2.18
C ALA A 251 36.92 30.81 -1.45
N ALA A 252 36.08 30.79 -0.41
CA ALA A 252 35.81 31.94 0.44
C ALA A 252 37.07 32.42 1.17
N ASN A 253 37.86 31.50 1.73
CA ASN A 253 39.12 31.83 2.41
C ASN A 253 40.18 32.42 1.48
N ARG A 254 40.16 32.07 0.18
CA ARG A 254 41.02 32.68 -0.85
C ARG A 254 40.49 34.03 -1.35
N GLY A 255 39.28 34.43 -0.97
CA GLY A 255 38.61 35.64 -1.47
C GLY A 255 37.98 35.47 -2.85
N ASP A 256 37.87 34.24 -3.37
CA ASP A 256 37.24 33.97 -4.68
C ASP A 256 35.71 34.20 -4.64
N ILE A 257 35.12 34.08 -3.45
CA ILE A 257 33.67 34.17 -3.21
C ILE A 257 33.44 35.03 -1.96
N PRO A 258 32.61 36.08 -2.03
CA PRO A 258 32.19 36.84 -0.86
C PRO A 258 31.49 35.94 0.17
N PRO A 259 31.69 36.15 1.49
CA PRO A 259 31.02 35.36 2.53
C PRO A 259 29.49 35.35 2.41
N GLU A 260 28.90 36.41 1.87
CA GLU A 260 27.45 36.57 1.67
C GLU A 260 26.90 35.64 0.57
N GLN A 261 27.76 35.07 -0.27
CA GLN A 261 27.37 34.11 -1.32
C GLN A 261 27.48 32.65 -0.84
N LEU A 262 27.92 32.41 0.39
CA LEU A 262 27.92 31.07 0.97
C LEU A 262 26.47 30.63 1.26
N PRO A 263 26.11 29.37 0.96
CA PRO A 263 24.80 28.84 1.33
C PRO A 263 24.56 28.92 2.84
N GLU A 264 23.33 29.17 3.26
CA GLU A 264 22.95 29.07 4.68
C GLU A 264 23.04 27.63 5.19
N ASP A 265 22.59 26.69 4.36
CA ASP A 265 22.59 25.26 4.64
C ASP A 265 23.95 24.59 4.27
N GLY A 266 24.30 23.56 5.04
CA GLY A 266 25.54 22.82 4.92
C GLY A 266 25.46 21.56 4.05
N TYR A 267 26.61 20.93 3.90
CA TYR A 267 26.88 19.72 3.12
C TYR A 267 27.35 18.60 4.05
N PRO A 268 26.47 18.04 4.90
CA PRO A 268 26.83 17.03 5.89
C PRO A 268 27.42 15.78 5.23
N SER A 269 28.23 15.03 6.00
CA SER A 269 28.56 13.66 5.57
C SER A 269 27.28 12.82 5.53
N CYS A 270 27.26 11.81 4.65
CA CYS A 270 26.12 10.89 4.57
C CYS A 270 25.87 10.18 5.90
N GLN A 271 26.90 9.98 6.73
CA GLN A 271 26.75 9.42 8.07
C GLN A 271 25.99 10.38 9.00
N GLN A 272 26.39 11.66 9.04
CA GLN A 272 25.71 12.68 9.84
C GLN A 272 24.27 12.87 9.39
N TRP A 273 24.03 12.91 8.08
CA TRP A 273 22.70 13.07 7.51
C TRP A 273 21.79 11.88 7.84
N TRP A 274 22.31 10.65 7.70
CA TRP A 274 21.57 9.44 8.07
C TRP A 274 21.17 9.43 9.55
N HIS A 275 22.08 9.84 10.45
CA HIS A 275 21.77 9.89 11.88
C HIS A 275 20.61 10.84 12.19
N LYS A 276 20.59 12.01 11.54
CA LYS A 276 19.48 12.98 11.67
C LYS A 276 18.17 12.40 11.12
N ILE A 277 18.18 11.93 9.86
CA ILE A 277 16.98 11.34 9.23
C ILE A 277 16.45 10.16 10.05
N LYS A 278 17.32 9.29 10.56
CA LYS A 278 16.91 8.17 11.41
C LYS A 278 16.20 8.66 12.67
N ALA A 279 16.74 9.67 13.35
CA ALA A 279 16.10 10.24 14.54
C ALA A 279 14.75 10.86 14.19
N ASP A 280 14.68 11.65 13.12
CA ASP A 280 13.44 12.29 12.67
C ASP A 280 12.38 11.27 12.25
N LEU A 281 12.76 10.19 11.56
CA LEU A 281 11.84 9.09 11.20
C LEU A 281 11.32 8.34 12.43
N VAL A 282 12.17 8.11 13.43
CA VAL A 282 11.75 7.50 14.71
C VAL A 282 10.81 8.43 15.46
N ASP A 283 11.08 9.73 15.47
CA ASP A 283 10.21 10.73 16.10
C ASP A 283 8.83 10.79 15.41
N VAL A 284 8.81 10.83 14.07
CA VAL A 284 7.55 10.75 13.29
C VAL A 284 6.81 9.45 13.59
N SER A 285 7.51 8.32 13.69
CA SER A 285 6.89 7.03 14.04
C SER A 285 6.30 7.05 15.46
N ASN A 286 6.99 7.65 16.41
CA ASN A 286 6.54 7.77 17.81
C ASN A 286 5.34 8.73 17.94
N GLN A 287 5.30 9.77 17.10
CA GLN A 287 4.23 10.75 17.03
C GLN A 287 3.16 10.39 15.99
N ALA A 288 3.21 9.20 15.38
CA ALA A 288 2.30 8.80 14.32
C ALA A 288 0.82 8.86 14.76
N SER A 289 0.53 8.64 16.05
CA SER A 289 -0.81 8.77 16.63
C SER A 289 -1.35 10.20 16.66
N VAL A 290 -0.46 11.20 16.69
CA VAL A 290 -0.81 12.63 16.54
C VAL A 290 -1.25 12.92 15.11
N PHE A 291 -0.59 12.30 14.13
CA PHE A 291 -0.88 12.48 12.71
C PHE A 291 -2.00 11.56 12.20
N ASN A 292 -2.25 10.44 12.87
CA ASN A 292 -3.30 9.51 12.54
C ASN A 292 -3.98 8.96 13.80
N LYS A 293 -5.18 9.47 14.09
CA LYS A 293 -6.00 9.01 15.23
C LYS A 293 -6.38 7.52 15.16
N HIS A 294 -6.27 6.89 13.99
CA HIS A 294 -6.66 5.50 13.68
C HIS A 294 -5.50 4.51 13.77
N LEU A 295 -4.26 4.98 13.90
CA LEU A 295 -3.07 4.17 14.12
C LEU A 295 -2.46 4.57 15.46
N ASN A 296 -2.42 3.68 16.45
CA ASN A 296 -1.73 3.98 17.70
C ASN A 296 -0.65 2.96 18.02
N TYR A 297 0.58 3.43 17.95
CA TYR A 297 1.80 2.66 18.07
C TYR A 297 2.45 2.73 19.45
N TYR A 298 1.81 3.33 20.47
CA TYR A 298 2.38 3.43 21.82
C TYR A 298 2.77 2.07 22.45
N ALA A 299 2.40 0.94 21.85
CA ALA A 299 2.91 -0.37 22.22
C ALA A 299 4.35 -0.68 21.73
N MET A 300 4.97 0.08 20.83
CA MET A 300 6.35 -0.20 20.37
C MET A 300 7.44 0.30 21.32
N LEU A 301 7.17 1.35 22.11
CA LEU A 301 8.16 1.91 23.05
C LEU A 301 8.21 1.13 24.38
N ASP A 302 7.12 0.45 24.74
CA ASP A 302 7.03 -0.42 25.92
C ASP A 302 7.40 -1.88 25.60
N ARG A 303 7.90 -2.19 24.39
CA ARG A 303 8.25 -3.53 23.90
C ARG A 303 9.74 -3.71 23.66
#